data_AF-A0A8S3UTD5-F1
#
_entry.id   AF-A0A8S3UTD5-F1
#
_cell.length_a   1.000
_cell.length_b   1.000
_cell.length_c   1.000
_cell.angle_alpha   90.00
_cell.angle_beta   90.00
_cell.angle_gamma   90.00
#
_symmetry.space_group_name_H-M   'P 1'
#
loop_
_entity.id
_entity.type
_entity.pdbx_description
1 polymer ?
#
loop_
_entity_poly.entity_id
_entity_poly.type
_entity_poly.pdbx_seq_one_letter_code
_entity_poly.pdbx_strand_id
1 'polypeptide(L)'
;MQLKEKEAVYSTEIAELKAEIAILLEEKDTGIRSEIKKWRSKEHIAFSASIPAASNNLSDHQTVVYSRIIPNQLQEITDTSSSYNPSDGIFTAPVSGVYVFTWSASCGEGRWQDTELVVDSAPYRFLSVDSNENKYFGSAAQTVVLEVCKVTFI
;
A
#
# COMPACT_ATOMS: atom_id res chain seq x y z
N MET A 1 -7.49 65.42 -17.31
CA MET A 1 -8.17 64.43 -18.17
C MET A 1 -7.25 63.23 -18.45
N GLN A 2 -6.02 63.46 -18.93
CA GLN A 2 -5.07 62.40 -19.31
C GLN A 2 -4.60 61.42 -18.20
N LEU A 3 -4.61 61.81 -16.92
CA LEU A 3 -4.12 60.93 -15.83
C LEU A 3 -5.11 59.80 -15.52
N LYS A 4 -6.41 60.11 -15.46
CA LYS A 4 -7.46 59.11 -15.18
C LYS A 4 -7.60 58.08 -16.30
N GLU A 5 -7.38 58.50 -17.55
CA GLU A 5 -7.35 57.58 -18.69
C GLU A 5 -6.16 56.63 -18.60
N LYS A 6 -4.96 57.12 -18.22
CA LYS A 6 -3.79 56.27 -17.99
C LYS A 6 -4.02 55.27 -16.86
N GLU A 7 -4.60 55.70 -15.74
CA GLU A 7 -4.94 54.81 -14.62
C GLU A 7 -5.93 53.71 -15.02
N ALA A 8 -6.94 54.04 -15.84
CA ALA A 8 -7.88 53.05 -16.36
C ALA A 8 -7.23 52.04 -17.30
N VAL A 9 -6.30 52.49 -18.15
CA VAL A 9 -5.52 51.60 -19.03
C VAL A 9 -4.64 50.66 -18.21
N TYR A 10 -3.86 51.18 -17.24
CA TYR A 10 -3.04 50.33 -16.37
C TYR A 10 -3.86 49.35 -15.54
N SER A 11 -5.03 49.78 -15.03
CA SER A 11 -5.93 48.90 -14.30
C SER A 11 -6.44 47.75 -15.17
N THR A 12 -6.69 48.00 -16.45
CA THR A 12 -7.17 46.99 -17.40
C THR A 12 -6.05 46.00 -17.72
N GLU A 13 -4.86 46.50 -18.05
CA GLU A 13 -3.68 45.68 -18.37
C GLU A 13 -3.26 44.78 -17.19
N ILE A 14 -3.32 45.29 -15.95
CA ILE A 14 -3.07 44.48 -14.75
C ILE A 14 -4.12 43.37 -14.58
N ALA A 15 -5.38 43.62 -14.92
CA ALA A 15 -6.44 42.62 -14.81
C ALA A 15 -6.24 41.50 -15.86
N GLU A 16 -5.84 41.86 -17.08
CA GLU A 16 -5.51 40.92 -18.15
C GLU A 16 -4.29 40.06 -17.78
N LEU A 17 -3.19 40.68 -17.31
CA LEU A 17 -1.99 39.97 -16.88
C LEU A 17 -2.26 39.01 -15.71
N LYS A 18 -3.13 39.40 -14.77
CA LYS A 18 -3.54 38.50 -13.67
C LYS A 18 -4.34 37.30 -14.17
N ALA A 19 -5.20 37.49 -15.17
CA ALA A 19 -5.96 36.40 -15.78
C ALA A 19 -5.03 35.44 -16.52
N GLU A 20 -4.06 35.95 -17.27
CA GLU A 20 -3.07 35.14 -17.99
C GLU A 20 -2.21 34.31 -17.02
N ILE A 21 -1.72 34.91 -15.93
CA ILE A 21 -0.96 34.18 -14.89
C ILE A 21 -1.81 33.08 -14.26
N ALA A 22 -3.10 33.33 -13.99
CA ALA A 22 -3.98 32.32 -13.39
C ALA A 22 -4.13 31.10 -14.32
N ILE A 23 -4.32 31.33 -15.62
CA ILE A 23 -4.41 30.25 -16.62
C ILE A 23 -3.09 29.48 -16.69
N LEU A 24 -1.95 30.17 -16.79
CA LEU A 24 -0.63 29.52 -16.85
C LEU A 24 -0.33 28.68 -15.60
N LEU A 25 -0.75 29.14 -14.42
CA LEU A 25 -0.61 28.38 -13.18
C LEU A 25 -1.48 27.12 -13.21
N GLU A 26 -2.71 27.21 -13.68
CA GLU A 26 -3.61 26.06 -13.79
C GLU A 26 -3.13 25.03 -14.82
N GLU A 27 -2.63 25.48 -15.97
CA GLU A 27 -2.03 24.61 -17.00
C GLU A 27 -0.78 23.91 -16.46
N LYS A 28 0.09 24.65 -15.77
CA LYS A 28 1.30 24.08 -15.14
C LYS A 28 0.94 23.07 -14.05
N ASP A 29 -0.03 23.39 -13.19
CA ASP A 29 -0.51 22.47 -12.15
C ASP A 29 -1.10 21.20 -12.76
N THR A 30 -1.88 21.34 -13.84
CA THR A 30 -2.47 20.21 -14.57
C THR A 30 -1.37 19.35 -15.22
N GLY A 31 -0.36 19.99 -15.83
CA GLY A 31 0.81 19.31 -16.38
C GLY A 31 1.57 18.51 -15.32
N ILE A 32 1.88 19.13 -14.18
CA ILE A 32 2.56 18.47 -13.05
C ILE A 32 1.71 17.30 -12.53
N ARG A 33 0.40 17.48 -12.34
CA ARG A 33 -0.51 16.42 -11.87
C ARG A 33 -0.57 15.24 -12.83
N SER A 34 -0.63 15.49 -14.14
CA SER A 34 -0.68 14.43 -15.15
C SER A 34 0.63 13.64 -15.20
N GLU A 35 1.79 14.31 -15.10
CA GLU A 35 3.09 13.63 -15.07
C GLU A 35 3.25 12.85 -13.77
N ILE A 36 2.86 13.41 -12.61
CA ILE A 36 2.81 12.67 -11.32
C ILE A 36 1.93 11.43 -11.44
N LYS A 37 0.76 11.53 -12.06
CA LYS A 37 -0.15 10.38 -12.27
C LYS A 37 0.49 9.30 -13.14
N LYS A 38 1.23 9.69 -14.18
CA LYS A 38 1.99 8.80 -15.05
C LYS A 38 3.18 8.13 -14.35
N TRP A 39 3.88 8.83 -13.46
CA TRP A 39 4.91 8.23 -12.61
C TRP A 39 4.29 7.28 -11.57
N ARG A 40 3.12 7.61 -11.04
CA ARG A 40 2.35 6.75 -10.12
C ARG A 40 1.72 5.54 -10.81
N SER A 41 1.44 5.61 -12.12
CA SER A 41 0.95 4.45 -12.88
C SER A 41 2.03 3.40 -13.18
N LYS A 42 3.31 3.68 -12.85
CA LYS A 42 4.34 2.64 -12.81
C LYS A 42 4.23 1.88 -11.49
N GLU A 43 3.45 0.81 -11.50
CA GLU A 43 3.63 -0.47 -10.77
C GLU A 43 4.23 -0.44 -9.35
N HIS A 44 3.94 0.58 -8.53
CA HIS A 44 4.31 0.57 -7.12
C HIS A 44 3.28 -0.24 -6.32
N ILE A 45 3.58 -1.54 -6.14
CA ILE A 45 2.72 -2.46 -5.40
C ILE A 45 3.35 -2.69 -4.04
N ALA A 46 2.69 -2.18 -3.00
CA ALA A 46 3.09 -2.41 -1.63
C ALA A 46 1.83 -2.42 -0.76
N PHE A 47 1.81 -3.34 0.21
CA PHE A 47 0.78 -3.38 1.24
C PHE A 47 1.44 -3.69 2.58
N SER A 48 0.77 -3.28 3.65
CA SER A 48 1.13 -3.62 5.01
C SER A 48 -0.16 -3.83 5.78
N ALA A 49 -0.30 -4.99 6.41
CA ALA A 49 -1.49 -5.37 7.12
C ALA A 49 -1.13 -6.03 8.46
N SER A 50 -1.97 -5.87 9.46
CA SER A 50 -1.81 -6.50 10.76
C SER A 50 -3.15 -7.03 11.30
N ILE A 51 -3.08 -7.84 12.35
CA ILE A 51 -4.25 -8.24 13.12
C ILE A 51 -4.47 -7.13 14.18
N PRO A 52 -5.67 -6.55 14.30
CA PRO A 52 -5.93 -5.39 15.17
C PRO A 52 -5.84 -5.69 16.68
N ALA A 53 -5.92 -6.95 17.11
CA ALA A 53 -5.79 -7.38 18.49
C ALA A 53 -5.22 -8.81 18.56
N ALA A 54 -4.75 -9.25 19.72
CA ALA A 54 -4.37 -10.65 19.93
C ALA A 54 -5.59 -11.56 19.66
N SER A 55 -5.64 -12.17 18.47
CA SER A 55 -6.69 -13.10 18.10
C SER A 55 -6.32 -14.47 18.66
N ASN A 56 -7.04 -14.90 19.70
CA ASN A 56 -6.86 -16.24 20.28
C ASN A 56 -7.62 -17.35 19.53
N ASN A 57 -8.24 -17.03 18.39
CA ASN A 57 -9.19 -17.90 17.69
C ASN A 57 -8.77 -18.18 16.23
N LEU A 58 -7.48 -18.41 15.98
CA LEU A 58 -7.06 -19.02 14.72
C LEU A 58 -7.23 -20.53 14.86
N SER A 59 -7.93 -21.14 13.91
CA SER A 59 -8.01 -22.61 13.82
C SER A 59 -6.93 -23.15 12.89
N ASP A 60 -6.62 -24.44 13.05
CA ASP A 60 -5.74 -25.14 12.12
C ASP A 60 -6.24 -24.97 10.68
N HIS A 61 -5.29 -24.82 9.75
CA HIS A 61 -5.53 -24.66 8.31
C HIS A 61 -6.42 -23.46 7.91
N GLN A 62 -6.54 -22.45 8.77
CA GLN A 62 -7.25 -21.22 8.46
C GLN A 62 -6.33 -20.18 7.79
N THR A 63 -6.82 -19.52 6.74
CA THR A 63 -6.16 -18.31 6.21
C THR A 63 -6.15 -17.20 7.25
N VAL A 64 -4.97 -16.65 7.53
CA VAL A 64 -4.83 -15.53 8.47
C VAL A 64 -5.30 -14.25 7.79
N VAL A 65 -6.38 -13.66 8.31
CA VAL A 65 -6.96 -12.41 7.80
C VAL A 65 -6.38 -11.21 8.57
N TYR A 66 -5.51 -10.45 7.92
CA TYR A 66 -4.93 -9.22 8.45
C TYR A 66 -5.84 -8.03 8.12
N SER A 67 -6.91 -7.86 8.90
CA SER A 67 -7.96 -6.89 8.62
C SER A 67 -7.58 -5.43 8.84
N ARG A 68 -6.45 -5.15 9.53
CA ARG A 68 -5.97 -3.79 9.74
C ARG A 68 -4.93 -3.44 8.67
N ILE A 69 -5.36 -2.72 7.63
CA ILE A 69 -4.43 -2.13 6.68
C ILE A 69 -3.70 -0.96 7.33
N ILE A 70 -2.37 -0.98 7.30
CA ILE A 70 -1.53 0.10 7.84
C ILE A 70 -1.29 1.09 6.71
N PRO A 71 -1.85 2.31 6.78
CA PRO A 71 -1.56 3.33 5.79
C PRO A 71 -0.08 3.69 5.89
N ASN A 72 0.62 3.63 4.76
CA ASN A 72 1.96 4.17 4.65
C ASN A 72 1.91 5.70 4.72
N GLN A 73 2.98 6.34 5.24
CA GLN A 73 3.07 7.81 5.34
C GLN A 73 2.94 8.54 3.98
N LEU A 74 3.10 7.79 2.89
CA LEU A 74 2.62 8.17 1.57
C LEU A 74 1.16 7.72 1.49
N GLN A 75 0.25 8.52 2.03
CA GLN A 75 -1.19 8.25 2.15
C GLN A 75 -1.91 7.93 0.81
N GLU A 76 -1.17 7.91 -0.30
CA GLU A 76 -1.60 7.58 -1.65
C GLU A 76 -0.94 6.30 -2.23
N ILE A 77 -0.09 5.59 -1.50
CA ILE A 77 0.50 4.29 -1.90
C ILE A 77 -0.11 3.17 -1.04
N THR A 78 -1.33 3.34 -0.55
CA THR A 78 -2.06 2.22 0.06
C THR A 78 -2.78 1.50 -1.08
N ASP A 79 -2.23 0.36 -1.50
CA ASP A 79 -2.84 -0.61 -2.40
C ASP A 79 -3.67 0.03 -3.54
N THR A 80 -3.03 0.87 -4.36
CA THR A 80 -3.70 1.49 -5.53
C THR A 80 -4.25 0.47 -6.52
N SER A 81 -3.92 -0.82 -6.35
CA SER A 81 -4.38 -1.95 -7.14
C SER A 81 -5.41 -2.86 -6.44
N SER A 82 -5.82 -2.62 -5.18
CA SER A 82 -6.74 -3.51 -4.44
C SER A 82 -6.26 -4.98 -4.44
N SER A 83 -4.95 -5.19 -4.40
CA SER A 83 -4.34 -6.50 -4.57
C SER A 83 -4.42 -7.36 -3.32
N TYR A 84 -4.45 -6.76 -2.13
CA TYR A 84 -4.73 -7.47 -0.90
C TYR A 84 -6.20 -7.33 -0.52
N ASN A 85 -6.90 -8.45 -0.35
CA ASN A 85 -8.28 -8.43 0.11
C ASN A 85 -8.36 -8.65 1.64
N PRO A 86 -8.70 -7.61 2.44
CA PRO A 86 -8.78 -7.73 3.88
C PRO A 86 -9.96 -8.57 4.38
N SER A 87 -10.88 -9.01 3.51
CA SER A 87 -11.98 -9.90 3.91
C SER A 87 -11.57 -11.37 3.96
N ASP A 88 -10.63 -11.80 3.13
CA ASP A 88 -10.20 -13.21 3.00
C ASP A 88 -8.70 -13.42 3.28
N GLY A 89 -7.91 -12.34 3.36
CA GLY A 89 -6.49 -12.40 3.64
C GLY A 89 -5.61 -12.73 2.43
N ILE A 90 -6.16 -12.71 1.21
CA ILE A 90 -5.46 -13.13 0.00
C ILE A 90 -4.83 -11.92 -0.71
N PHE A 91 -3.56 -12.05 -1.07
CA PHE A 91 -2.88 -11.15 -1.98
C PHE A 91 -2.89 -11.71 -3.41
N THR A 92 -3.43 -10.95 -4.36
CA THR A 92 -3.43 -11.26 -5.79
C THR A 92 -2.45 -10.32 -6.50
N ALA A 93 -1.34 -10.87 -7.02
CA ALA A 93 -0.37 -10.11 -7.78
C ALA A 93 -1.02 -9.47 -9.03
N PRO A 94 -1.10 -8.13 -9.12
CA PRO A 94 -1.80 -7.47 -10.23
C PRO A 94 -0.99 -7.54 -11.54
N VAL A 95 0.33 -7.71 -11.42
CA VAL A 95 1.31 -7.86 -12.51
C VAL A 95 2.30 -8.98 -12.18
N SER A 96 2.85 -9.63 -13.22
CA SER A 96 3.94 -10.58 -13.03
C SER A 96 5.21 -9.84 -12.59
N GLY A 97 5.97 -10.41 -11.67
CA GLY A 97 7.23 -9.82 -11.22
C GLY A 97 7.78 -10.46 -9.96
N VAL A 98 8.84 -9.85 -9.42
CA VAL A 98 9.46 -10.28 -8.17
C VAL A 98 8.78 -9.57 -7.00
N TYR A 99 8.29 -10.35 -6.04
CA TYR A 99 7.65 -9.87 -4.83
C TYR A 99 8.49 -10.25 -3.61
N VAL A 100 8.45 -9.37 -2.60
CA VAL A 100 9.06 -9.60 -1.29
C VAL A 100 7.93 -9.65 -0.26
N PHE A 101 7.80 -10.78 0.41
CA PHE A 101 6.86 -10.95 1.52
C PHE A 101 7.64 -11.05 2.82
N THR A 102 7.23 -10.25 3.80
CA THR A 102 7.70 -10.35 5.17
C THR A 102 6.51 -10.47 6.10
N TRP A 103 6.53 -11.47 6.97
CA TRP A 103 5.53 -11.61 8.01
C TRP A 103 6.20 -12.02 9.33
N SER A 104 5.53 -11.68 10.42
CA SER A 104 5.93 -12.06 11.77
C SER A 104 4.75 -12.66 12.51
N ALA A 105 5.08 -13.54 13.44
CA ALA A 105 4.13 -14.20 14.31
C ALA A 105 4.66 -14.18 15.73
N SER A 106 3.76 -14.06 16.71
CA SER A 106 4.09 -14.15 18.13
C SER A 106 3.09 -15.02 18.87
N CYS A 107 3.58 -15.80 19.83
CA CYS A 107 2.75 -16.70 20.63
C CYS A 107 2.96 -16.44 22.13
N GLY A 108 1.92 -16.70 22.92
CA GLY A 108 1.96 -16.57 24.38
C GLY A 108 2.82 -17.64 25.04
N GLU A 109 3.06 -17.51 26.34
CA GLU A 109 3.75 -18.53 27.16
C GLU A 109 3.12 -19.92 26.98
N GLY A 110 3.96 -20.96 26.86
CA GLY A 110 3.51 -22.34 26.77
C GLY A 110 2.74 -22.66 25.48
N ARG A 111 2.99 -21.91 24.40
CA ARG A 111 2.32 -22.11 23.10
C ARG A 111 3.34 -22.28 21.99
N TRP A 112 2.87 -22.84 20.89
CA TRP A 112 3.58 -22.84 19.62
C TRP A 112 2.58 -22.54 18.51
N GLN A 113 3.08 -22.05 17.39
CA GLN A 113 2.28 -21.82 16.19
C GLN A 113 3.15 -21.89 14.95
N ASP A 114 2.58 -22.44 13.89
CA ASP A 114 3.15 -22.41 12.56
C ASP A 114 2.26 -21.55 11.65
N THR A 115 2.90 -20.74 10.81
CA THR A 115 2.24 -19.95 9.77
C THR A 115 2.89 -20.23 8.44
N GLU A 116 2.09 -20.31 7.38
CA GLU A 116 2.58 -20.66 6.05
C GLU A 116 2.25 -19.55 5.04
N LEU A 117 3.25 -19.23 4.21
CA LEU A 117 3.01 -18.56 2.94
C LEU A 117 2.58 -19.61 1.93
N VAL A 118 1.33 -19.54 1.49
CA VAL A 118 0.74 -20.42 0.48
C VAL A 118 0.71 -19.70 -0.86
N VAL A 119 1.23 -20.35 -1.91
CA VAL A 119 1.23 -19.85 -3.29
C VAL A 119 0.47 -20.85 -4.15
N ASP A 120 -0.58 -20.42 -4.84
CA ASP A 120 -1.44 -21.27 -5.67
C ASP A 120 -1.93 -22.54 -4.95
N SER A 121 -2.39 -22.38 -3.71
CA SER A 121 -2.84 -23.46 -2.79
C SER A 121 -1.76 -24.45 -2.33
N ALA A 122 -0.48 -24.21 -2.66
CA ALA A 122 0.64 -25.00 -2.19
C ALA A 122 1.45 -24.25 -1.11
N PRO A 123 1.76 -24.87 0.04
CA PRO A 123 2.68 -24.28 1.01
C PRO A 123 4.04 -24.01 0.36
N TYR A 124 4.48 -22.76 0.38
CA TYR A 124 5.76 -22.33 -0.19
C TYR A 124 6.82 -22.18 0.90
N ARG A 125 6.51 -21.52 2.01
CA ARG A 125 7.40 -21.32 3.15
C ARG A 125 6.61 -21.29 4.45
N PHE A 126 7.26 -21.65 5.54
CA PHE A 126 6.67 -21.63 6.86
C PHE A 126 7.54 -20.89 7.88
N LEU A 127 6.88 -20.33 8.88
CA LEU A 127 7.45 -19.68 10.05
C LEU A 127 6.90 -20.39 11.28
N SER A 128 7.80 -20.92 12.11
CA SER A 128 7.46 -21.55 13.39
C SER A 128 7.84 -20.63 14.54
N VAL A 129 6.97 -20.54 15.53
CA VAL A 129 7.24 -19.86 16.81
C VAL A 129 6.94 -20.85 17.91
N ASP A 130 7.92 -21.11 18.78
CA ASP A 130 7.79 -22.03 19.90
C ASP A 130 8.19 -21.34 21.21
N SER A 131 7.24 -21.26 22.13
CA SER A 131 7.42 -20.84 23.51
C SER A 131 6.87 -21.89 24.49
N ASN A 132 6.72 -23.15 24.06
CA ASN A 132 6.11 -24.23 24.82
C ASN A 132 6.85 -24.52 26.14
N GLU A 133 8.17 -24.42 26.14
CA GLU A 133 9.00 -24.67 27.33
C GLU A 133 9.38 -23.39 28.10
N ASN A 134 8.94 -22.22 27.62
CA ASN A 134 9.38 -20.93 28.13
C ASN A 134 8.25 -20.15 28.80
N LYS A 135 8.55 -19.50 29.93
CA LYS A 135 7.63 -18.55 30.61
C LYS A 135 7.56 -17.17 29.93
N TYR A 136 7.89 -17.13 28.64
CA TYR A 136 8.07 -15.90 27.87
C TYR A 136 7.27 -15.98 26.57
N PHE A 137 7.02 -14.81 25.98
CA PHE A 137 6.42 -14.72 24.66
C PHE A 137 7.43 -15.16 23.58
N GLY A 138 6.98 -16.00 22.66
CA GLY A 138 7.72 -16.34 21.45
C GLY A 138 7.44 -15.33 20.34
N SER A 139 8.44 -15.02 19.53
CA SER A 139 8.27 -14.21 18.31
C SER A 139 9.27 -14.64 17.25
N ALA A 140 8.85 -14.68 16.00
CA ALA A 140 9.72 -14.87 14.86
C ALA A 140 9.22 -14.08 13.64
N ALA A 141 10.11 -13.88 12.67
CA ALA A 141 9.80 -13.24 11.41
C ALA A 141 10.51 -13.95 10.25
N GLN A 142 9.89 -13.90 9.08
CA GLN A 142 10.44 -14.48 7.86
C GLN A 142 10.31 -13.51 6.70
N THR A 143 11.31 -13.51 5.82
CA THR A 143 11.29 -12.79 4.55
C THR A 143 11.52 -13.77 3.40
N VAL A 144 10.72 -13.62 2.35
CA VAL A 144 10.75 -14.46 1.16
C VAL A 144 10.76 -13.59 -0.08
N VAL A 145 11.59 -13.95 -1.04
CA VAL A 145 11.60 -13.36 -2.38
C VAL A 145 11.14 -14.45 -3.35
N LEU A 146 10.13 -14.17 -4.16
CA LEU A 146 9.69 -15.07 -5.22
C LEU A 146 9.22 -14.31 -6.44
N GLU A 147 9.34 -14.94 -7.60
CA GLU A 147 8.71 -14.50 -8.83
C GLU A 147 7.27 -15.00 -8.85
N VAL A 148 6.31 -14.09 -8.96
CA VAL A 148 4.90 -14.39 -9.10
C VAL A 148 4.51 -14.10 -10.53
N CYS A 149 4.03 -15.11 -11.25
CA CYS A 149 3.43 -14.95 -12.56
C CYS A 149 1.96 -14.66 -12.38
N LYS A 150 1.43 -13.68 -13.14
CA LYS A 150 -0.02 -13.54 -13.29
C LYS A 150 -0.52 -14.73 -14.11
N VAL A 151 -0.93 -15.80 -13.45
CA VAL A 151 -1.61 -16.91 -14.11
C VAL A 151 -2.97 -17.12 -13.43
N THR A 152 -4.00 -16.60 -14.09
CA THR A 152 -5.40 -16.85 -13.71
C THR A 152 -5.73 -18.31 -14.02
N PHE A 153 -6.05 -19.08 -12.99
CA PHE A 153 -6.80 -20.32 -13.13
C PHE A 153 -7.93 -20.35 -12.08
N ILE A 154 -9.04 -20.98 -12.49
CA ILE A 154 -10.42 -20.89 -11.99
C ILE A 154 -10.58 -21.51 -10.60
#